data_AF-A0A3A4ZUJ2-F1
#
_entry.id   AF-A0A3A4ZUJ2-F1
#
_cell.length_a   1.000
_cell.length_b   1.000
_cell.length_c   1.000
_cell.angle_alpha   90.00
_cell.angle_beta   90.00
_cell.angle_gamma   90.00
#
_symmetry.space_group_name_H-M   'P 1'
#
loop_
_entity.id
_entity.type
_entity.pdbx_description
1 polymer ?
#
loop_
_entity_poly.entity_id
_entity_poly.type
_entity_poly.pdbx_seq_one_letter_code
_entity_poly.pdbx_strand_id
1 'polypeptide(L)'
;MPLLISLIDIFLILLLLRLLIRSNEAYYDPIYRLIYRVTDPVLKASSYVSRGVQGQVLVSVVVLVLVRGLIYGSGGADTAITGIGTSLLEIFKLLFQAYAVFWFVSVLSDWSYRTSIQGIIDRAFHPFIRLSWRFKIRKNHYYAFVLAALFILYILLSGAVRYLLFQGSFTPFALVLIEPFLLVLALFPFPGFFSLVIIVGALLSWVNPDPSNSIVMAIYGISEPLLAPFRRIIPNLGGFDISPIIALFCFQLIGSLGRELAAALIRG
;
A
#
# COMPACT_ATOMS: atom_id res chain seq x y z
N MET A 1 -6.67 -6.03 -21.50
CA MET A 1 -5.90 -6.84 -20.53
C MET A 1 -5.31 -6.04 -19.37
N PRO A 2 -4.53 -4.95 -19.55
CA PRO A 2 -3.90 -4.25 -18.43
C PRO A 2 -4.91 -3.63 -17.44
N LEU A 3 -6.00 -3.06 -17.94
CA LEU A 3 -7.06 -2.47 -17.10
C LEU A 3 -7.72 -3.52 -16.19
N LEU A 4 -8.00 -4.72 -16.69
CA LEU A 4 -8.59 -5.80 -15.91
C LEU A 4 -7.68 -6.22 -14.74
N ILE A 5 -6.37 -6.35 -15.01
CA ILE A 5 -5.37 -6.68 -13.98
C ILE A 5 -5.32 -5.58 -12.92
N SER A 6 -5.30 -4.30 -13.33
CA SER A 6 -5.32 -3.19 -12.39
C SER A 6 -6.59 -3.15 -11.53
N LEU A 7 -7.76 -3.49 -12.09
CA LEU A 7 -9.00 -3.62 -11.32
C LEU A 7 -8.92 -4.74 -10.29
N ILE A 8 -8.34 -5.89 -10.65
CA ILE A 8 -8.10 -7.00 -9.72
C ILE A 8 -7.17 -6.55 -8.60
N ASP A 9 -6.10 -5.82 -8.91
CA ASP A 9 -5.14 -5.30 -7.92
C ASP A 9 -5.80 -4.34 -6.92
N ILE A 10 -6.59 -3.40 -7.42
CA ILE A 10 -7.37 -2.46 -6.58
C ILE A 10 -8.31 -3.26 -5.67
N PHE A 11 -9.02 -4.24 -6.23
CA PHE A 11 -9.96 -5.05 -5.46
C PHE A 11 -9.27 -5.91 -4.40
N LEU A 12 -8.11 -6.50 -4.73
CA LEU A 12 -7.27 -7.21 -3.77
C LEU A 12 -6.83 -6.31 -2.62
N ILE A 13 -6.38 -5.09 -2.90
CA ILE A 13 -6.03 -4.12 -1.84
C ILE A 13 -7.25 -3.85 -0.96
N LEU A 14 -8.43 -3.60 -1.52
CA LEU A 14 -9.65 -3.34 -0.74
C LEU A 14 -10.04 -4.54 0.13
N LEU A 15 -9.93 -5.76 -0.37
CA LEU A 15 -10.16 -6.99 0.41
C LEU A 15 -9.16 -7.13 1.57
N LEU A 16 -7.89 -6.79 1.34
CA LEU A 16 -6.86 -6.83 2.37
C LEU A 16 -7.10 -5.75 3.43
N LEU A 17 -7.47 -4.53 3.02
CA LEU A 17 -7.88 -3.47 3.95
C LEU A 17 -9.11 -3.87 4.77
N ARG A 18 -10.05 -4.62 4.18
CA ARG A 18 -11.23 -5.12 4.88
C ARG A 18 -10.88 -6.03 6.07
N LEU A 19 -9.76 -6.76 6.04
CA LEU A 19 -9.28 -7.55 7.19
C LEU A 19 -8.81 -6.69 8.35
N LEU A 20 -8.39 -5.46 8.08
CA LEU A 20 -7.89 -4.54 9.09
C LEU A 20 -9.02 -3.75 9.76
N ILE A 21 -10.18 -3.62 9.10
CA ILE A 21 -11.28 -2.77 9.58
C ILE A 21 -12.26 -3.56 10.43
N ARG A 22 -12.54 -3.05 11.64
CA ARG A 22 -13.57 -3.61 12.52
C ARG A 22 -14.98 -3.23 12.05
N SER A 23 -15.91 -4.17 12.19
CA SER A 23 -17.29 -4.01 11.73
C SER A 23 -18.05 -2.89 12.43
N ASN A 24 -17.80 -2.69 13.72
CA ASN A 24 -18.45 -1.65 14.52
C ASN A 24 -18.01 -0.22 14.11
N GLU A 25 -16.75 -0.05 13.72
CA GLU A 25 -16.22 1.25 13.27
C GLU A 25 -16.76 1.63 11.88
N ALA A 26 -16.99 0.63 11.02
CA ALA A 26 -17.50 0.85 9.67
C ALA A 26 -18.91 1.44 9.62
N TYR A 27 -19.68 1.29 10.70
CA TYR A 27 -20.98 1.91 10.81
C TYR A 27 -20.88 3.44 10.90
N TYR A 28 -19.89 3.98 11.61
CA TYR A 28 -19.78 5.42 11.86
C TYR A 28 -18.84 6.12 10.88
N ASP A 29 -17.88 5.39 10.30
CA ASP A 29 -16.85 5.97 9.45
C ASP A 29 -17.16 5.79 7.95
N PRO A 30 -17.32 6.87 7.17
CA PRO A 30 -17.61 6.78 5.73
C PRO A 30 -16.50 6.09 4.92
N ILE A 31 -15.22 6.18 5.30
CA ILE A 31 -14.11 5.50 4.59
C ILE A 31 -14.25 3.99 4.75
N TYR A 32 -14.44 3.54 5.98
CA TYR A 32 -14.62 2.13 6.28
C TYR A 32 -15.90 1.60 5.65
N ARG A 33 -16.99 2.38 5.70
CA ARG A 33 -18.25 2.04 5.05
C ARG A 33 -18.10 1.87 3.54
N LEU A 34 -17.30 2.72 2.88
CA LEU A 34 -17.02 2.61 1.45
C LEU A 34 -16.30 1.30 1.13
N ILE A 35 -15.24 0.97 1.89
CA ILE A 35 -14.52 -0.30 1.73
C ILE A 35 -15.47 -1.48 1.94
N TYR A 36 -16.38 -1.37 2.93
CA TYR A 36 -17.38 -2.40 3.15
C TYR A 36 -18.32 -2.58 1.96
N ARG A 37 -18.86 -1.48 1.46
CA ARG A 37 -19.78 -1.46 0.32
C ARG A 37 -19.17 -2.06 -0.95
N VAL A 38 -17.89 -1.76 -1.21
CA VAL A 38 -17.21 -2.27 -2.41
C VAL A 38 -16.87 -3.76 -2.27
N THR A 39 -16.50 -4.20 -1.07
CA THR A 39 -16.06 -5.60 -0.85
C THR A 39 -17.21 -6.58 -0.56
N ASP A 40 -18.32 -6.11 0.00
CA ASP A 40 -19.46 -6.95 0.41
C ASP A 40 -20.06 -7.83 -0.70
N PRO A 41 -20.23 -7.37 -1.97
CA PRO A 41 -20.77 -8.23 -3.02
C PRO A 41 -19.92 -9.50 -3.24
N VAL A 42 -18.59 -9.36 -3.21
CA VAL A 42 -17.67 -10.49 -3.39
C VAL A 42 -17.58 -11.34 -2.13
N LEU A 43 -17.65 -10.74 -0.94
CA LEU A 43 -17.69 -11.48 0.32
C LEU A 43 -18.97 -12.29 0.49
N LYS A 44 -20.11 -11.79 -0.02
CA LYS A 44 -21.36 -12.56 -0.09
C LYS A 44 -21.21 -13.77 -1.00
N ALA A 45 -20.54 -13.63 -2.14
CA ALA A 45 -20.27 -14.77 -3.01
C ALA A 45 -19.34 -15.81 -2.34
N SER A 46 -18.31 -15.39 -1.61
CA SER A 46 -17.44 -16.33 -0.89
C SER A 46 -18.03 -16.88 0.42
N SER A 47 -19.15 -16.32 0.89
CA SER A 47 -19.86 -16.81 2.08
C SER A 47 -20.42 -18.22 1.94
N TYR A 48 -20.62 -18.69 0.70
CA TYR A 48 -21.02 -20.07 0.42
C TYR A 48 -19.91 -21.09 0.74
N VAL A 49 -18.63 -20.67 0.68
CA VAL A 49 -17.47 -21.56 0.87
C VAL A 49 -16.92 -21.47 2.29
N SER A 50 -16.82 -20.27 2.85
CA SER A 50 -16.23 -20.04 4.16
C SER A 50 -17.11 -19.19 5.06
N ARG A 51 -17.14 -19.56 6.34
CA ARG A 51 -17.84 -18.82 7.39
C ARG A 51 -16.89 -17.80 8.02
N GLY A 52 -17.43 -16.61 8.29
CA GLY A 52 -16.67 -15.51 8.91
C GLY A 52 -15.90 -14.67 7.89
N VAL A 53 -15.71 -13.39 8.24
CA VAL A 53 -15.16 -12.38 7.32
C VAL A 53 -13.74 -12.73 6.88
N GLN A 54 -12.88 -13.23 7.79
CA GLN A 54 -11.51 -13.59 7.46
C GLN A 54 -11.46 -14.72 6.42
N GLY A 55 -12.24 -15.78 6.63
CA GLY A 55 -12.31 -16.90 5.69
C GLY A 55 -12.87 -16.50 4.33
N GLN A 56 -13.91 -15.67 4.31
CA GLN A 56 -14.48 -15.13 3.07
C GLN A 56 -13.47 -14.29 2.27
N VAL A 57 -12.73 -13.41 2.96
CA VAL A 57 -11.67 -12.63 2.31
C VAL A 57 -10.59 -13.55 1.75
N LEU A 58 -10.11 -14.53 2.52
CA LEU A 58 -9.08 -15.46 2.06
C LEU A 58 -9.53 -16.22 0.82
N VAL A 59 -10.76 -16.75 0.80
CA VAL A 59 -11.33 -17.41 -0.39
C VAL A 59 -11.37 -16.45 -1.57
N SER A 60 -11.85 -15.22 -1.35
CA SER A 60 -11.95 -14.21 -2.41
C SER A 60 -10.58 -13.84 -2.98
N VAL A 61 -9.58 -13.66 -2.12
CA VAL A 61 -8.19 -13.40 -2.53
C VAL A 61 -7.66 -14.57 -3.33
N VAL A 62 -7.79 -15.81 -2.86
CA VAL A 62 -7.33 -17.02 -3.57
C VAL A 62 -7.98 -17.12 -4.95
N VAL A 63 -9.30 -16.93 -5.05
CA VAL A 63 -10.01 -16.96 -6.34
C VAL A 63 -9.45 -15.90 -7.29
N LEU A 64 -9.24 -14.66 -6.82
CA LEU A 64 -8.68 -13.59 -7.63
C LEU A 64 -7.23 -13.86 -8.05
N VAL A 65 -6.41 -14.45 -7.18
CA VAL A 65 -5.05 -14.90 -7.52
C VAL A 65 -5.09 -15.92 -8.65
N LEU A 66 -5.98 -16.91 -8.56
CA LEU A 66 -6.11 -17.95 -9.57
C LEU A 66 -6.62 -17.38 -10.90
N VAL A 67 -7.66 -16.54 -10.87
CA VAL A 67 -8.19 -15.86 -12.07
C VAL A 67 -7.11 -15.01 -12.73
N ARG A 68 -6.37 -14.22 -11.95
CA ARG A 68 -5.25 -13.43 -12.45
C ARG A 68 -4.13 -14.30 -13.01
N GLY A 69 -3.82 -15.41 -12.35
CA GLY A 69 -2.83 -16.37 -12.83
C GLY A 69 -3.22 -17.02 -14.15
N LEU A 70 -4.50 -17.35 -14.35
CA LEU A 70 -5.02 -17.84 -15.61
C LEU A 70 -4.94 -16.79 -16.72
N ILE A 71 -5.17 -15.51 -16.40
CA ILE A 71 -5.01 -14.40 -17.35
C ILE A 71 -3.54 -14.29 -17.79
N TYR A 72 -2.58 -14.46 -16.88
CA TYR A 72 -1.16 -14.50 -17.23
C TYR A 72 -0.76 -15.75 -18.00
N GLY A 73 -1.42 -16.88 -17.72
CA GLY A 73 -1.12 -18.19 -18.27
C GLY A 73 -1.96 -18.62 -19.46
N SER A 74 -2.54 -17.69 -20.22
CA SER A 74 -3.54 -17.98 -21.27
C SER A 74 -2.99 -18.74 -22.51
N GLY A 75 -1.83 -19.40 -22.42
CA GLY A 75 -1.15 -20.10 -23.50
C GLY A 75 -1.07 -21.64 -23.37
N GLY A 76 -1.66 -22.25 -22.32
CA GLY A 76 -1.52 -23.69 -22.03
C GLY A 76 -1.41 -24.05 -20.54
N ALA A 77 -1.30 -25.35 -20.22
CA ALA A 77 -1.22 -25.85 -18.84
C ALA A 77 0.12 -25.50 -18.15
N ASP A 78 1.24 -25.60 -18.87
CA ASP A 78 2.56 -25.21 -18.36
C ASP A 78 2.65 -23.69 -18.11
N THR A 79 1.92 -22.90 -18.90
CA THR A 79 1.80 -21.46 -18.69
C THR A 79 0.86 -21.12 -17.54
N ALA A 80 -0.04 -22.01 -17.12
CA ALA A 80 -0.94 -21.77 -16.00
C ALA A 80 -0.21 -21.80 -14.64
N ILE A 81 0.70 -22.76 -14.43
CA ILE A 81 1.50 -22.85 -13.19
C ILE A 81 2.39 -21.61 -13.04
N THR A 82 3.08 -21.25 -14.13
CA THR A 82 3.92 -20.04 -14.16
C THR A 82 3.09 -18.77 -14.00
N GLY A 83 1.90 -18.71 -14.61
CA GLY A 83 0.94 -17.61 -14.42
C GLY A 83 0.44 -17.46 -12.97
N ILE A 84 0.17 -18.57 -12.27
CA ILE A 84 -0.16 -18.53 -10.84
C ILE A 84 1.05 -18.04 -10.03
N GLY A 85 2.26 -18.52 -10.36
CA GLY A 85 3.50 -18.06 -9.75
C GLY A 85 3.72 -16.55 -9.90
N THR A 86 3.51 -16.00 -11.10
CA THR A 86 3.62 -14.55 -11.34
C THR A 86 2.54 -13.78 -10.58
N SER A 87 1.30 -14.28 -10.54
CA SER A 87 0.23 -13.65 -9.75
C SER A 87 0.55 -13.60 -8.25
N LEU A 88 1.13 -14.66 -7.68
CA LEU A 88 1.53 -14.68 -6.27
C LEU A 88 2.65 -13.68 -5.98
N LEU A 89 3.67 -13.62 -6.84
CA LEU A 89 4.77 -12.65 -6.71
C LEU A 89 4.25 -11.20 -6.76
N GLU A 90 3.36 -10.88 -7.69
CA GLU A 90 2.78 -9.54 -7.79
C GLU A 90 1.92 -9.20 -6.56
N ILE A 91 1.24 -10.16 -5.95
CA ILE A 91 0.50 -9.92 -4.70
C ILE A 91 1.45 -9.62 -3.53
N PHE A 92 2.55 -10.35 -3.40
CA PHE A 92 3.56 -10.06 -2.37
C PHE A 92 4.19 -8.70 -2.58
N LYS A 93 4.45 -8.33 -3.83
CA LYS A 93 4.93 -6.99 -4.20
C LYS A 93 3.90 -5.93 -3.84
N LEU A 94 2.63 -6.08 -4.20
CA LEU A 94 1.55 -5.15 -3.84
C LEU A 94 1.41 -5.00 -2.31
N LEU A 95 1.46 -6.11 -1.57
CA LEU A 95 1.44 -6.10 -0.11
C LEU A 95 2.63 -5.33 0.46
N PHE A 96 3.85 -5.68 0.03
CA PHE A 96 5.06 -4.98 0.46
C PHE A 96 4.97 -3.48 0.16
N GLN A 97 4.49 -3.11 -1.03
CA GLN A 97 4.29 -1.73 -1.44
C GLN A 97 3.27 -1.00 -0.54
N ALA A 98 2.11 -1.61 -0.26
CA ALA A 98 1.10 -1.04 0.61
C ALA A 98 1.62 -0.83 2.04
N TYR A 99 2.35 -1.80 2.59
CA TYR A 99 3.00 -1.68 3.90
C TYR A 99 4.10 -0.61 3.92
N ALA A 100 4.85 -0.46 2.83
CA ALA A 100 5.85 0.61 2.69
C ALA A 100 5.19 2.00 2.67
N VAL A 101 4.02 2.15 2.04
CA VAL A 101 3.22 3.40 2.12
C VAL A 101 2.80 3.69 3.55
N PHE A 102 2.21 2.69 4.23
CA PHE A 102 1.82 2.85 5.63
C PHE A 102 3.01 3.20 6.52
N TRP A 103 4.19 2.64 6.22
CA TRP A 103 5.40 2.90 6.97
C TRP A 103 5.83 4.35 6.78
N PHE A 104 5.87 4.81 5.53
CA PHE A 104 6.22 6.18 5.18
C PHE A 104 5.24 7.20 5.78
N VAL A 105 3.93 6.95 5.65
CA VAL A 105 2.89 7.79 6.27
C VAL A 105 3.04 7.81 7.78
N SER A 106 3.32 6.68 8.42
CA SER A 106 3.49 6.61 9.87
C SER A 106 4.78 7.25 10.39
N VAL A 107 5.83 7.32 9.57
CA VAL A 107 7.07 8.05 9.88
C VAL A 107 6.86 9.56 9.80
N LEU A 108 6.03 10.02 8.86
CA LEU A 108 5.81 11.45 8.62
C LEU A 108 4.63 12.04 9.41
N SER A 109 3.58 11.26 9.66
CA SER A 109 2.37 11.73 10.32
C SER A 109 2.63 11.94 11.81
N ASP A 110 2.35 13.16 12.28
CA ASP A 110 2.31 13.43 13.71
C ASP A 110 1.10 12.74 14.33
N TRP A 111 1.33 11.96 15.39
CA TRP A 111 0.36 11.10 16.08
C TRP A 111 -0.77 11.86 16.83
N SER A 112 -0.99 13.13 16.50
CA SER A 112 -1.94 14.01 17.18
C SER A 112 -3.40 13.74 16.79
N TYR A 113 -3.67 13.29 15.56
CA TYR A 113 -5.04 13.05 15.06
C TYR A 113 -5.32 11.56 14.86
N ARG A 114 -6.13 10.93 15.71
CA ARG A 114 -6.63 9.55 15.48
C ARG A 114 -7.59 9.50 14.29
N THR A 115 -7.05 9.41 13.08
CA THR A 115 -7.84 9.27 11.85
C THR A 115 -8.16 7.80 11.56
N SER A 116 -9.12 7.57 10.66
CA SER A 116 -9.45 6.23 10.15
C SER A 116 -8.25 5.53 9.52
N ILE A 117 -7.44 6.29 8.78
CA ILE A 117 -6.24 5.74 8.14
C ILE A 117 -5.21 5.34 9.20
N GLN A 118 -5.00 6.16 10.24
CA GLN A 118 -4.13 5.76 11.36
C GLN A 118 -4.64 4.49 12.05
N GLY A 119 -5.96 4.34 12.24
CA GLY A 119 -6.53 3.12 12.77
C GLY A 119 -6.22 1.88 11.91
N ILE A 120 -6.23 2.00 10.58
CA ILE A 120 -5.82 0.92 9.67
C ILE A 120 -4.32 0.63 9.81
N ILE A 121 -3.48 1.67 9.80
CA ILE A 121 -2.02 1.56 9.92
C ILE A 121 -1.62 0.88 11.23
N ASP A 122 -2.20 1.30 12.36
CA ASP A 122 -1.95 0.73 13.69
C ASP A 122 -2.25 -0.77 13.72
N ARG A 123 -3.34 -1.18 13.06
CA ARG A 123 -3.76 -2.58 12.98
C ARG A 123 -2.87 -3.39 12.04
N ALA A 124 -2.48 -2.81 10.91
CA ALA A 124 -1.52 -3.43 9.98
C ALA A 124 -0.17 -3.67 10.67
N PHE A 125 0.28 -2.73 11.50
CA PHE A 125 1.56 -2.81 12.19
C PHE A 125 1.53 -3.54 13.53
N HIS A 126 0.36 -3.81 14.10
CA HIS A 126 0.19 -4.60 15.31
C HIS A 126 0.98 -5.94 15.37
N PRO A 127 1.01 -6.80 14.32
CA PRO A 127 1.87 -7.99 14.34
C PRO A 127 3.36 -7.65 14.49
N PHE A 128 3.83 -6.57 13.85
CA PHE A 128 5.22 -6.12 13.94
C PHE A 128 5.53 -5.48 15.30
N ILE A 129 4.55 -4.78 15.91
CA ILE A 129 4.64 -4.32 17.30
C ILE A 129 4.86 -5.54 18.21
N ARG A 130 3.99 -6.55 18.13
CA ARG A 130 4.13 -7.79 18.93
C ARG A 130 5.48 -8.45 18.71
N LEU A 131 5.98 -8.47 17.48
CA LEU A 131 7.28 -9.03 17.15
C LEU A 131 8.42 -8.19 17.74
N SER A 132 8.34 -6.87 17.69
CA SER A 132 9.38 -5.97 18.21
C SER A 132 9.57 -6.13 19.73
N TRP A 133 8.49 -6.41 20.46
CA TRP A 133 8.57 -6.72 21.90
C TRP A 133 9.37 -8.00 22.17
N ARG A 134 9.24 -9.04 21.32
CA ARG A 134 10.01 -10.28 21.46
C ARG A 134 11.51 -10.03 21.32
N PHE A 135 11.89 -9.08 20.46
CA PHE A 135 13.29 -8.68 20.24
C PHE A 135 13.74 -7.50 21.12
N LYS A 136 12.91 -7.04 22.06
CA LYS A 136 13.19 -5.90 22.97
C LYS A 136 13.67 -4.63 22.23
N ILE A 137 13.11 -4.36 21.05
CA ILE A 137 13.50 -3.21 20.22
C ILE A 137 13.08 -1.90 20.90
N ARG A 138 13.99 -0.93 20.97
CA ARG A 138 13.71 0.41 21.51
C ARG A 138 12.74 1.18 20.61
N LYS A 139 11.90 2.04 21.21
CA LYS A 139 10.90 2.85 20.48
C LYS A 139 11.48 3.63 19.30
N ASN A 140 12.65 4.26 19.45
CA ASN A 140 13.29 5.05 18.37
C ASN A 140 13.71 4.20 17.16
N HIS A 141 13.90 2.89 17.33
CA HIS A 141 14.30 1.97 16.27
C HIS A 141 13.11 1.16 15.73
N TYR A 142 11.89 1.46 16.19
CA TYR A 142 10.70 0.70 15.82
C TYR A 142 10.44 0.71 14.31
N TYR A 143 10.44 1.89 13.69
CA TYR A 143 10.22 2.01 12.24
C TYR A 143 11.31 1.31 11.43
N ALA A 144 12.58 1.45 11.82
CA ALA A 144 13.68 0.76 11.16
C ALA A 144 13.52 -0.78 11.26
N PHE A 145 13.08 -1.27 12.43
CA PHE A 145 12.77 -2.68 12.63
C PHE A 145 11.61 -3.16 11.75
N VAL A 146 10.51 -2.40 11.66
CA VAL A 146 9.37 -2.75 10.80
C VAL A 146 9.81 -2.85 9.34
N LEU A 147 10.60 -1.88 8.87
CA LEU A 147 11.11 -1.89 7.50
C LEU A 147 11.98 -3.13 7.23
N ALA A 148 12.93 -3.43 8.12
CA ALA A 148 13.77 -4.61 8.00
C ALA A 148 12.94 -5.92 8.01
N ALA A 149 11.94 -6.01 8.89
CA ALA A 149 11.06 -7.17 8.96
C ALA A 149 10.23 -7.34 7.67
N LEU A 150 9.73 -6.26 7.08
CA LEU A 150 9.01 -6.29 5.80
C LEU A 150 9.92 -6.75 4.65
N PHE A 151 11.16 -6.27 4.61
CA PHE A 151 12.15 -6.68 3.61
C PHE A 151 12.43 -8.18 3.71
N ILE A 152 12.73 -8.66 4.92
CA ILE A 152 12.99 -10.09 5.16
C ILE A 152 11.78 -10.94 4.77
N LEU A 153 10.57 -10.54 5.19
CA LEU A 153 9.35 -11.26 4.86
C LEU A 153 9.11 -11.33 3.34
N TYR A 154 9.30 -10.21 2.63
CA TYR A 154 9.18 -10.16 1.18
C TYR A 154 10.20 -11.10 0.50
N ILE A 155 11.48 -11.03 0.88
CA ILE A 155 12.55 -11.86 0.32
C ILE A 155 12.24 -13.35 0.52
N LEU A 156 11.81 -13.73 1.73
CA LEU A 156 11.49 -15.13 2.04
C LEU A 156 10.30 -15.64 1.23
N LEU A 157 9.20 -14.87 1.17
CA LEU A 157 7.98 -15.28 0.47
C LEU A 157 8.18 -15.32 -1.06
N SER A 158 8.79 -14.29 -1.62
CA SER A 158 9.08 -14.22 -3.07
C SER A 158 10.12 -15.26 -3.49
N GLY A 159 11.17 -15.47 -2.69
CA GLY A 159 12.17 -16.51 -2.90
C GLY A 159 11.55 -17.91 -2.87
N ALA A 160 10.66 -18.19 -1.91
CA ALA A 160 9.96 -19.46 -1.82
C ALA A 160 9.07 -19.71 -3.06
N VAL A 161 8.31 -18.71 -3.52
CA VAL A 161 7.47 -18.84 -4.72
C VAL A 161 8.32 -19.06 -5.97
N ARG A 162 9.42 -18.33 -6.13
CA ARG A 162 10.37 -18.51 -7.25
C ARG A 162 10.93 -19.92 -7.27
N TYR A 163 11.38 -20.40 -6.12
CA TYR A 163 11.94 -21.74 -5.99
C TYR A 163 10.91 -22.83 -6.31
N LEU A 164 9.69 -22.72 -5.80
CA LEU A 164 8.65 -23.76 -5.92
C LEU A 164 7.95 -23.77 -7.30
N LEU A 165 7.63 -22.61 -7.86
CA LEU A 165 6.75 -22.50 -9.03
C LEU A 165 7.47 -22.22 -10.35
N PHE A 166 8.75 -21.87 -10.32
CA PHE A 166 9.55 -21.60 -11.52
C PHE A 166 10.70 -22.62 -11.71
N GLN A 167 10.56 -23.80 -11.08
CA GLN A 167 11.38 -25.03 -11.16
C GLN A 167 12.62 -24.92 -12.07
N GLY A 168 13.70 -24.30 -11.58
CA GLY A 168 14.99 -24.23 -12.28
C GLY A 168 15.39 -22.86 -12.84
N SER A 169 14.53 -21.84 -12.77
CA SER A 169 14.97 -20.46 -12.97
C SER A 169 15.80 -20.01 -11.77
N PHE A 170 17.13 -20.15 -11.85
CA PHE A 170 18.03 -19.59 -10.84
C PHE A 170 17.99 -18.07 -10.95
N THR A 171 17.10 -17.43 -10.19
CA THR A 171 17.21 -15.99 -9.96
C THR A 171 18.41 -15.78 -9.03
N PRO A 172 19.45 -15.06 -9.45
CA PRO A 172 20.60 -14.78 -8.60
C PRO A 172 20.14 -14.22 -7.25
N PHE A 173 20.67 -14.76 -6.16
CA PHE A 173 20.32 -14.33 -4.80
C PHE A 173 20.47 -12.82 -4.62
N ALA A 174 21.49 -12.22 -5.25
CA ALA A 174 21.69 -10.78 -5.26
C ALA A 174 20.48 -10.00 -5.81
N LEU A 175 19.84 -10.47 -6.89
CA LEU A 175 18.66 -9.79 -7.45
C LEU A 175 17.46 -9.88 -6.50
N VAL A 176 17.28 -11.01 -5.83
CA VAL A 176 16.21 -11.20 -4.83
C VAL A 176 16.41 -10.26 -3.64
N LEU A 177 17.66 -10.06 -3.21
CA LEU A 177 17.98 -9.12 -2.12
C LEU A 177 17.81 -7.65 -2.51
N ILE A 178 18.13 -7.29 -3.75
CA ILE A 178 18.06 -5.90 -4.25
C ILE A 178 16.62 -5.51 -4.58
N GLU A 179 15.78 -6.44 -5.00
CA GLU A 179 14.40 -6.19 -5.40
C GLU A 179 13.55 -5.39 -4.39
N PRO A 180 13.49 -5.69 -3.08
CA PRO A 180 12.72 -4.86 -2.14
C PRO A 180 13.24 -3.41 -2.08
N PHE A 181 14.54 -3.18 -2.25
CA PHE A 181 15.09 -1.83 -2.36
C PHE A 181 14.62 -1.14 -3.64
N LEU A 182 14.64 -1.85 -4.77
CA LEU A 182 14.11 -1.34 -6.04
C LEU A 182 12.62 -1.07 -5.95
N LEU A 183 11.85 -1.90 -5.23
CA LEU A 183 10.44 -1.65 -4.97
C LEU A 183 10.28 -0.39 -4.15
N VAL A 184 10.94 -0.25 -3.00
CA VAL A 184 10.87 0.99 -2.22
C VAL A 184 11.29 2.19 -3.06
N LEU A 185 12.39 2.12 -3.81
CA LEU A 185 12.87 3.22 -4.65
C LEU A 185 11.89 3.55 -5.80
N ALA A 186 11.32 2.54 -6.45
CA ALA A 186 10.30 2.72 -7.47
C ALA A 186 8.99 3.27 -6.88
N LEU A 187 8.74 3.00 -5.59
CA LEU A 187 7.66 3.62 -4.82
C LEU A 187 8.03 5.00 -4.28
N PHE A 188 9.29 5.42 -4.34
CA PHE A 188 9.82 6.59 -3.63
C PHE A 188 9.78 7.83 -4.54
N PRO A 189 8.64 8.53 -4.69
CA PRO A 189 7.48 8.56 -3.79
C PRO A 189 6.14 8.58 -4.57
N PHE A 190 5.23 7.60 -4.44
CA PHE A 190 3.93 7.53 -5.18
C PHE A 190 3.41 8.89 -5.68
N PRO A 191 3.79 9.32 -6.91
CA PRO A 191 3.43 10.65 -7.35
C PRO A 191 1.92 10.67 -7.46
N GLY A 192 1.30 9.62 -7.99
CA GLY A 192 -0.15 9.49 -8.04
C GLY A 192 -0.85 9.60 -6.68
N PHE A 193 -0.50 8.76 -5.69
CA PHE A 193 -1.21 8.75 -4.41
C PHE A 193 -0.97 10.04 -3.61
N PHE A 194 0.29 10.41 -3.36
CA PHE A 194 0.56 11.62 -2.57
C PHE A 194 0.19 12.89 -3.31
N SER A 195 0.36 12.96 -4.63
CA SER A 195 -0.14 14.11 -5.40
C SER A 195 -1.66 14.18 -5.33
N LEU A 196 -2.37 13.07 -5.47
CA LEU A 196 -3.83 13.06 -5.34
C LEU A 196 -4.24 13.55 -3.95
N VAL A 197 -3.61 13.04 -2.89
CA VAL A 197 -3.91 13.47 -1.52
C VAL A 197 -3.60 14.96 -1.31
N ILE A 198 -2.48 15.47 -1.84
CA ILE A 198 -2.13 16.89 -1.79
C ILE A 198 -3.13 17.74 -2.59
N ILE A 199 -3.49 17.32 -3.81
CA ILE A 199 -4.46 18.00 -4.66
C ILE A 199 -5.81 18.05 -3.96
N VAL A 200 -6.30 16.93 -3.45
CA VAL A 200 -7.57 16.88 -2.73
C VAL A 200 -7.49 17.74 -1.46
N GLY A 201 -6.40 17.68 -0.70
CA GLY A 201 -6.20 18.55 0.47
C GLY A 201 -6.22 20.04 0.13
N ALA A 202 -5.62 20.44 -0.99
CA ALA A 202 -5.66 21.81 -1.50
C ALA A 202 -7.07 22.22 -1.97
N LEU A 203 -7.81 21.31 -2.61
CA LEU A 203 -9.21 21.57 -2.98
C LEU A 203 -10.09 21.70 -1.72
N LEU A 204 -9.86 20.88 -0.70
CA LEU A 204 -10.59 20.96 0.58
C LEU A 204 -10.31 22.28 1.30
N SER A 205 -9.10 22.84 1.21
CA SER A 205 -8.81 24.13 1.85
C SER A 205 -9.58 25.29 1.21
N TRP A 206 -9.92 25.19 -0.07
CA TRP A 206 -10.73 26.21 -0.77
C TRP A 206 -12.22 26.12 -0.45
N VAL A 207 -12.76 24.90 -0.32
CA VAL A 207 -14.20 24.71 -0.04
C VAL A 207 -14.53 24.67 1.45
N ASN A 208 -13.51 24.55 2.31
CA ASN A 208 -13.60 24.55 3.77
C ASN A 208 -14.71 23.61 4.33
N PRO A 209 -14.60 22.29 4.07
CA PRO A 209 -15.58 21.30 4.51
C PRO A 209 -15.51 21.08 6.03
N ASP A 210 -16.53 20.43 6.59
CA ASP A 210 -16.57 20.06 8.01
C ASP A 210 -15.28 19.32 8.45
N PRO A 211 -14.47 19.92 9.35
CA PRO A 211 -13.21 19.34 9.80
C PRO A 211 -13.38 18.02 10.58
N SER A 212 -14.58 17.75 11.11
CA SER A 212 -14.89 16.52 11.85
C SER A 212 -15.17 15.31 10.95
N ASN A 213 -15.27 15.52 9.63
CA ASN A 213 -15.48 14.44 8.68
C ASN A 213 -14.22 13.56 8.57
N SER A 214 -14.37 12.24 8.70
CA SER A 214 -13.24 11.30 8.70
C SER A 214 -12.43 11.32 7.40
N ILE A 215 -13.06 11.60 6.25
CA ILE A 215 -12.38 11.76 4.96
C ILE A 215 -11.49 13.00 4.98
N VAL A 216 -12.02 14.12 5.49
CA VAL A 216 -11.28 15.39 5.60
C VAL A 216 -10.10 15.22 6.57
N MET A 217 -10.34 14.62 7.75
CA MET A 217 -9.28 14.32 8.71
C MET A 217 -8.21 13.40 8.13
N ALA A 218 -8.60 12.38 7.38
CA ALA A 218 -7.67 11.45 6.74
C ALA A 218 -6.80 12.14 5.68
N ILE A 219 -7.40 12.99 4.85
CA ILE A 219 -6.67 13.75 3.83
C ILE A 219 -5.69 14.72 4.48
N TYR A 220 -6.15 15.56 5.41
CA TYR A 220 -5.27 16.49 6.11
C TYR A 220 -4.20 15.77 6.94
N GLY A 221 -4.53 14.66 7.58
CA GLY A 221 -3.58 13.87 8.36
C GLY A 221 -2.43 13.27 7.54
N ILE A 222 -2.60 13.15 6.22
CA ILE A 222 -1.54 12.74 5.28
C ILE A 222 -0.94 13.95 4.57
N SER A 223 -1.73 14.93 4.11
CA SER A 223 -1.24 16.06 3.34
C SER A 223 -0.47 17.07 4.18
N GLU A 224 -0.89 17.35 5.41
CA GLU A 224 -0.27 18.36 6.28
C GLU A 224 1.21 18.08 6.56
N PRO A 225 1.64 16.87 6.98
CA PRO A 225 3.05 16.57 7.17
C PRO A 225 3.88 16.73 5.89
N LEU A 226 3.28 16.51 4.73
CA LEU A 226 3.94 16.65 3.43
C LEU A 226 4.04 18.12 3.01
N LEU A 227 3.04 18.95 3.34
CA LEU A 227 2.97 20.37 2.98
C LEU A 227 3.67 21.28 3.99
N ALA A 228 3.72 20.90 5.26
CA ALA A 228 4.27 21.72 6.34
C ALA A 228 5.71 22.18 6.10
N PRO A 229 6.65 21.34 5.59
CA PRO A 229 7.99 21.80 5.24
C PRO A 229 7.99 22.91 4.18
N PHE A 230 7.12 22.81 3.17
CA PHE A 230 6.99 23.82 2.11
C PHE A 230 6.36 25.10 2.62
N ARG A 231 5.32 25.02 3.46
CA ARG A 231 4.66 26.18 4.10
C ARG A 231 5.59 26.97 5.02
N ARG A 232 6.60 26.33 5.60
CA ARG A 232 7.62 27.02 6.42
C ARG A 232 8.58 27.86 5.57
N ILE A 233 8.74 27.52 4.29
CA ILE A 233 9.67 28.17 3.36
C ILE A 233 8.94 29.24 2.53
N ILE A 234 7.69 28.96 2.13
CA ILE A 234 6.93 29.82 1.24
C ILE A 234 6.11 30.82 2.07
N PRO A 235 6.30 32.14 1.89
CA PRO A 235 5.48 33.13 2.56
C PRO A 235 4.02 33.05 2.08
N ASN A 236 3.08 33.26 3.00
CA ASN A 236 1.65 33.29 2.66
C ASN A 236 1.35 34.47 1.70
N LEU A 237 1.10 34.16 0.42
CA LEU A 237 0.77 35.16 -0.61
C LEU A 237 -0.71 35.53 -0.54
N GLY A 238 -1.08 36.36 0.44
CA GLY A 238 -2.42 36.96 0.51
C GLY A 238 -3.56 35.96 0.73
N GLY A 239 -3.31 34.86 1.46
CA GLY A 239 -4.31 33.85 1.79
C GLY A 239 -4.42 32.69 0.78
N PHE A 240 -3.68 32.73 -0.32
CA PHE A 240 -3.60 31.61 -1.27
C PHE A 240 -2.37 30.75 -0.97
N ASP A 241 -2.58 29.50 -0.56
CA ASP A 241 -1.51 28.56 -0.27
C ASP A 241 -0.96 27.93 -1.57
N ILE A 242 0.21 28.41 -2.03
CA ILE A 242 0.92 27.87 -3.20
C ILE A 242 1.75 26.63 -2.85
N SER A 243 1.92 26.31 -1.56
CA SER A 243 2.72 25.17 -1.11
C SER A 243 2.33 23.83 -1.76
N PRO A 244 1.04 23.51 -2.02
CA PRO A 244 0.66 22.32 -2.77
C PRO A 244 1.30 22.24 -4.15
N ILE A 245 1.37 23.34 -4.91
CA ILE A 245 1.93 23.34 -6.26
C ILE A 245 3.43 23.02 -6.22
N ILE A 246 4.16 23.65 -5.30
CA ILE A 246 5.60 23.43 -5.15
C ILE A 246 5.88 22.02 -4.63
N ALA A 247 5.09 21.55 -3.65
CA ALA A 247 5.18 20.18 -3.15
C ALA A 247 4.97 19.17 -4.27
N LEU A 248 3.91 19.33 -5.08
CA LEU A 248 3.61 18.47 -6.23
C LEU A 248 4.78 18.41 -7.22
N PHE A 249 5.37 19.56 -7.55
CA PHE A 249 6.52 19.62 -8.44
C PHE A 249 7.73 18.85 -7.85
N CYS A 250 8.05 19.07 -6.57
CA CYS A 250 9.12 18.35 -5.89
C CYS A 250 8.87 16.83 -5.84
N PHE A 251 7.65 16.39 -5.51
CA PHE A 251 7.30 14.97 -5.50
C PHE A 251 7.40 14.33 -6.89
N GLN A 252 6.98 15.03 -7.94
CA GLN A 252 7.10 14.54 -9.31
C GLN A 252 8.56 14.39 -9.74
N LEU A 253 9.41 15.39 -9.45
CA LEU A 253 10.84 15.33 -9.74
C LEU A 253 11.55 14.20 -8.99
N ILE A 254 11.33 14.08 -7.69
CA ILE A 254 11.93 13.01 -6.88
C ILE A 254 11.47 11.65 -7.42
N GLY A 255 10.19 11.52 -7.78
CA GLY A 255 9.64 10.29 -8.34
C GLY A 255 10.19 9.93 -9.71
N SER A 256 10.40 10.89 -10.61
CA SER A 256 11.02 10.61 -11.92
C SER A 256 12.45 10.15 -11.74
N LEU A 257 13.23 10.85 -10.90
CA LEU A 257 14.61 10.49 -10.60
C LEU A 257 14.70 9.11 -9.95
N GLY A 258 13.86 8.79 -8.97
CA GLY A 258 13.83 7.48 -8.33
C GLY A 258 13.57 6.34 -9.32
N ARG A 259 12.62 6.53 -10.25
CA ARG A 259 12.33 5.56 -11.32
C ARG A 259 13.48 5.42 -12.31
N GLU A 260 14.12 6.53 -12.69
CA GLU A 260 15.27 6.50 -13.58
C GLU A 260 16.46 5.79 -12.94
N LEU A 261 16.74 6.06 -11.67
CA LEU A 261 17.77 5.36 -10.90
C LEU A 261 17.48 3.87 -10.79
N ALA A 262 16.24 3.48 -10.46
CA ALA A 262 15.85 2.08 -10.45
C ALA A 262 16.04 1.42 -11.83
N ALA A 263 15.64 2.10 -12.91
CA ALA A 263 15.81 1.62 -14.27
C ALA A 263 17.28 1.57 -14.71
N ALA A 264 18.14 2.47 -14.22
CA ALA A 264 19.57 2.46 -14.48
C ALA A 264 20.23 1.27 -13.76
N LEU A 265 19.88 1.03 -12.49
CA LEU A 265 20.37 -0.10 -11.70
C LEU A 265 19.95 -1.48 -12.26
N ILE A 266 18.84 -1.54 -13.00
CA ILE A 266 18.40 -2.78 -13.66
C ILE A 266 19.10 -2.99 -15.02
N ARG A 267 19.55 -1.91 -15.67
CA ARG A 267 20.16 -1.95 -17.02
C ARG A 267 21.68 -2.09 -17.02
N GLY A 268 22.35 -1.71 -15.95
CA GLY A 268 23.81 -1.86 -15.76
C GLY A 268 24.13 -3.14 -15.00
#